data_AF-A0A2Y9C1N2-F1
#
_entry.id   AF-A0A2Y9C1N2-F1
#
_cell.length_a   1.000
_cell.length_b   1.000
_cell.length_c   1.000
_cell.angle_alpha   90.00
_cell.angle_beta   90.00
_cell.angle_gamma   90.00
#
_symmetry.space_group_name_H-M   'P 1'
#
loop_
_entity.id
_entity.type
_entity.pdbx_description
1 polymer ?
#
loop_
_entity_poly.entity_id
_entity_poly.type
_entity_poly.pdbx_seq_one_letter_code
_entity_poly.pdbx_strand_id
1 'polypeptide(L)' 'MKAVVVVSLEDAGGDRCVDLIREGAAWFWVECRRDPEDAHGWRRLHPPRGAFPDRAGALADARADVGWLSEAPG' A
#
# COMPACT_ATOMS: atom_id res chain seq x y z
N MET A 1 -16.63 11.19 -0.97
CA MET A 1 -15.97 10.88 0.32
C MET A 1 -14.46 10.97 0.09
N LYS A 2 -13.67 11.38 1.09
CA LYS A 2 -12.21 11.53 0.93
C LYS A 2 -11.53 10.19 1.21
N ALA A 3 -10.70 9.72 0.28
CA ALA A 3 -9.81 8.58 0.52
C ALA A 3 -8.75 8.95 1.57
N VAL A 4 -8.57 8.08 2.56
CA VAL A 4 -7.56 8.24 3.61
C VAL A 4 -6.65 7.02 3.65
N VAL A 5 -5.34 7.24 3.74
CA VAL A 5 -4.40 6.16 4.05
C VAL A 5 -4.59 5.80 5.52
N VAL A 6 -4.85 4.53 5.81
CA VAL A 6 -5.09 4.02 7.16
C VAL A 6 -3.82 3.40 7.75
N VAL A 7 -3.04 2.72 6.91
CA VAL A 7 -1.75 2.14 7.28
C VAL A 7 -0.83 2.16 6.07
N SER A 8 0.45 2.41 6.31
CA SER A 8 1.52 2.28 5.34
C SER A 8 2.45 1.18 5.85
N LEU A 9 2.60 0.10 5.08
CA LEU A 9 3.47 -1.03 5.41
C LEU A 9 4.78 -0.83 4.67
N GLU A 10 5.88 -0.65 5.40
CA GLU A 10 7.19 -0.35 4.79
C GLU A 10 8.01 -1.63 4.61
N ASP A 11 8.79 -1.66 3.52
CA ASP A 11 9.87 -2.60 3.29
C ASP A 11 11.00 -2.37 4.31
N ALA A 12 11.74 -3.42 4.67
CA ALA A 12 12.97 -3.33 5.45
C ALA A 12 14.03 -2.39 4.84
N GLY A 13 14.05 -2.23 3.52
CA GLY A 13 14.92 -1.30 2.79
C GLY A 13 14.53 0.17 2.92
N GLY A 14 13.28 0.47 3.32
CA GLY A 14 12.78 1.84 3.46
C GLY A 14 12.58 2.60 2.15
N ASP A 15 12.74 1.95 0.98
CA ASP A 15 12.49 2.51 -0.35
C ASP A 15 11.12 2.11 -0.93
N ARG A 16 10.37 1.23 -0.26
CA ARG A 16 9.04 0.77 -0.70
C ARG A 16 8.06 0.75 0.45
N CYS A 17 6.81 1.00 0.12
CA CYS A 17 5.71 0.78 1.04
C CYS A 17 4.43 0.37 0.31
N VAL A 18 3.51 -0.23 1.05
CA VAL A 18 2.13 -0.46 0.61
C VAL A 18 1.18 0.32 1.49
N ASP A 19 0.46 1.25 0.91
CA ASP A 19 -0.58 2.03 1.58
C ASP A 19 -1.91 1.28 1.49
N LEU A 20 -2.53 0.95 2.63
CA LEU A 20 -3.94 0.59 2.69
C LEU A 20 -4.79 1.84 2.84
N ILE A 21 -5.75 1.99 1.94
CA ILE A 21 -6.59 3.18 1.81
C ILE A 21 -8.03 2.83 2.14
N ARG A 22 -8.71 3.71 2.86
CA ARG A 22 -10.15 3.64 3.13
C ARG A 22 -10.87 4.75 2.39
N GLU A 23 -11.88 4.39 1.61
CA GLU A 23 -12.81 5.34 0.99
C GLU A 23 -14.25 4.89 1.27
N GLY A 24 -14.93 5.58 2.18
CA GLY A 24 -16.28 5.23 2.61
C GLY A 24 -16.33 3.82 3.22
N ALA A 25 -17.12 2.93 2.60
CA ALA A 25 -17.28 1.54 3.01
C ALA A 25 -16.29 0.57 2.34
N ALA A 26 -15.45 1.06 1.41
CA ALA A 26 -14.50 0.27 0.63
C ALA A 26 -13.05 0.43 1.08
N TRP A 27 -12.26 -0.63 0.91
CA TRP A 27 -10.82 -0.65 1.11
C TRP A 27 -10.08 -0.77 -0.21
N PHE A 28 -8.89 -0.19 -0.27
CA PHE A 28 -7.99 -0.22 -1.42
C PHE A 28 -6.56 -0.39 -0.93
N TRP A 29 -5.65 -0.73 -1.83
CA TRP A 29 -4.21 -0.69 -1.56
C TRP A 29 -3.42 -0.13 -2.74
N VAL A 30 -2.24 0.42 -2.49
CA VAL A 30 -1.31 0.84 -3.55
C VAL A 30 0.13 0.66 -3.10
N GLU A 31 0.97 0.11 -3.99
CA GLU A 31 2.41 0.09 -3.78
C GLU A 31 3.02 1.45 -4.16
N CYS A 32 3.89 1.95 -3.30
CA CYS A 32 4.64 3.17 -3.46
C CYS A 32 6.13 2.87 -3.38
N ARG A 33 6.93 3.59 -4.16
CA ARG A 33 8.39 3.60 -4.05
C ARG A 33 8.88 5.01 -3.74
N ARG A 34 9.98 5.11 -3.00
CA ARG A 34 10.77 6.31 -2.87
C ARG A 34 12.13 6.03 -3.49
N ASP A 35 12.63 6.99 -4.25
CA ASP A 35 14.00 6.88 -4.74
C ASP A 35 14.96 7.33 -3.63
N PRO A 36 15.98 6.53 -3.26
CA PRO A 36 16.88 6.86 -2.17
C PRO A 36 17.77 8.08 -2.49
N GLU A 37 18.04 8.34 -3.77
CA GLU A 37 18.87 9.47 -4.21
C GLU A 37 18.04 10.74 -4.49
N ASP A 38 16.71 10.60 -4.63
CA ASP A 38 15.79 11.69 -4.90
C ASP A 38 14.82 11.90 -3.73
N ALA A 39 15.09 12.92 -2.91
CA ALA A 39 14.30 13.24 -1.73
C ALA A 39 12.87 13.76 -2.05
N HIS A 40 12.45 13.81 -3.32
CA HIS A 40 11.19 14.42 -3.75
C HIS A 40 9.92 13.58 -3.49
N GLY A 41 10.03 12.50 -2.70
CA GLY A 41 8.89 11.89 -2.02
C GLY A 41 8.39 10.56 -2.61
N TRP A 42 7.34 10.03 -1.99
CA TRP A 42 6.73 8.75 -2.37
C TRP A 42 6.00 8.83 -3.71
N ARG A 43 6.23 7.83 -4.57
CA ARG A 43 5.56 7.68 -5.86
C ARG A 43 4.79 6.37 -5.92
N ARG A 44 3.51 6.45 -6.25
CA ARG A 44 2.66 5.29 -6.51
C ARG A 44 3.15 4.58 -7.78
N LEU A 45 3.27 3.26 -7.70
CA LEU A 45 3.65 2.43 -8.85
C LEU A 45 2.48 2.17 -9.80
N HIS A 46 1.25 2.20 -9.26
CA HIS A 46 0.02 1.97 -10.01
C HIS A 46 -1.15 2.74 -9.36
N PRO A 47 -2.31 2.86 -10.03
CA PRO A 47 -3.53 3.33 -9.38
C PRO A 47 -3.96 2.40 -8.23
N PRO A 48 -4.60 2.90 -7.15
CA PRO A 48 -5.06 2.06 -6.05
C PRO A 48 -5.95 0.90 -6.53
N ARG A 49 -5.68 -0.31 -6.03
CA ARG A 49 -6.43 -1.53 -6.33
C ARG A 49 -7.50 -1.78 -5.28
N GLY A 50 -8.65 -2.28 -5.70
CA GLY A 50 -9.86 -2.47 -4.89
C GLY A 50 -11.11 -2.39 -5.79
N ALA A 51 -12.31 -2.21 -5.25
CA ALA A 51 -12.70 -2.05 -3.86
C ALA A 51 -12.85 -3.38 -3.11
N PHE A 52 -12.27 -3.48 -1.91
CA PHE A 52 -12.44 -4.61 -1.00
C PHE A 52 -13.44 -4.29 0.12
N PRO A 53 -14.20 -5.28 0.63
CA PRO A 53 -15.19 -5.07 1.68
C PRO A 53 -14.56 -4.73 3.04
N ASP A 54 -13.35 -5.24 3.31
CA ASP A 54 -12.66 -5.08 4.58
C ASP A 54 -11.13 -4.93 4.41
N ARG A 55 -10.45 -4.54 5.49
CA ARG A 55 -9.01 -4.31 5.52
C ARG A 55 -8.22 -5.59 5.24
N ALA A 56 -8.71 -6.73 5.71
CA ALA A 56 -8.02 -8.00 5.57
C ALA A 56 -8.03 -8.47 4.11
N GLY A 57 -9.13 -8.26 3.39
CA GLY A 57 -9.21 -8.52 1.95
C GLY A 57 -8.22 -7.69 1.14
N ALA A 58 -8.15 -6.37 1.40
CA ALA A 58 -7.18 -5.50 0.73
C ALA A 58 -5.73 -5.90 1.04
N LEU A 59 -5.43 -6.25 2.30
CA LEU A 59 -4.11 -6.70 2.71
C LEU A 59 -3.72 -8.06 2.11
N ALA A 60 -4.67 -9.00 2.03
CA ALA A 60 -4.43 -10.32 1.44
C ALA A 60 -4.11 -10.21 -0.06
N ASP A 61 -4.86 -9.39 -0.79
CA ASP A 61 -4.60 -9.11 -2.21
C ASP A 61 -3.25 -8.41 -2.40
N ALA A 62 -2.94 -7.41 -1.57
CA ALA A 62 -1.64 -6.74 -1.60
C ALA A 62 -0.48 -7.73 -1.37
N ARG A 63 -0.59 -8.65 -0.40
CA ARG A 63 0.45 -9.66 -0.12
C ARG A 63 0.63 -10.67 -1.26
N ALA A 64 -0.45 -10.96 -2.00
CA ALA A 64 -0.41 -11.87 -3.13
C ALA A 64 0.26 -11.23 -4.37
N ASP A 65 0.12 -9.91 -4.54
CA ASP A 65 0.70 -9.18 -5.69
C ASP A 65 2.10 -8.64 -5.40
N VAL A 66 2.31 -8.09 -4.20
CA VAL A 66 3.56 -7.44 -3.78
C VAL A 66 4.47 -8.46 -3.11
N GLY A 67 5.38 -9.04 -3.88
CA GLY A 67 6.24 -10.15 -3.43
C GLY A 67 7.01 -9.89 -2.14
N TRP A 68 7.56 -8.68 -1.96
CA TRP A 68 8.32 -8.32 -0.74
C TRP A 68 7.42 -8.16 0.51
N LEU A 69 6.13 -7.88 0.32
CA LEU A 69 5.19 -7.69 1.43
C LEU A 69 4.82 -9.01 2.12
N SER A 70 4.98 -10.14 1.42
CA SER A 70 4.79 -11.47 2.03
C SER A 70 5.82 -11.77 3.12
N GLU A 71 6.96 -11.08 3.12
CA GLU A 71 8.06 -11.28 4.08
C GLU A 71 8.05 -10.25 5.23
N ALA A 72 7.28 -9.17 5.09
CA ALA A 72 7.22 -8.09 6.09
C ALA A 72 6.34 -8.49 7.30
N PRO A 73 6.82 -8.34 8.55
CA PRO A 73 5.99 -8.53 9.74
C PRO A 73 4.85 -7.51 9.74
N GLY A 74 3.61 -8.01 9.95
CA GLY A 74 2.38 -7.21 9.88
C GLY A 74 2.02 -6.46 11.15
#